data_AF-A0A920VTL4-F1
#
_entry.id   AF-A0A920VTL4-F1
#
_cell.length_a   1.000
_cell.length_b   1.000
_cell.length_c   1.000
_cell.angle_alpha   90.00
_cell.angle_beta   90.00
_cell.angle_gamma   90.00
#
_symmetry.space_group_name_H-M   'P 1'
#
loop_
_entity.id
_entity.type
_entity.pdbx_description
1 polymer ?
#
loop_
_entity_poly.entity_id
_entity_poly.type
_entity_poly.pdbx_seq_one_letter_code
_entity_poly.pdbx_strand_id
1 'polypeptide(L)' 'MKILCILYDDPKNGMPSSYPVKELPKLKKNPDGMALPSPKEEILNRVNCLVVCLVN' A
#
# COMPACT_ATOMS: atom_id res chain seq x y z
N MET A 1 7.18 0.38 -22.90
CA MET A 1 7.78 1.39 -22.00
C MET A 1 8.35 0.65 -20.80
N LYS A 2 9.61 0.89 -20.41
CA LYS A 2 10.18 0.29 -19.19
C LYS A 2 10.14 1.33 -18.08
N ILE A 3 9.72 0.93 -16.89
CA ILE A 3 9.62 1.79 -15.70
C ILE A 3 10.61 1.25 -14.67
N LEU A 4 11.45 2.12 -14.12
CA LEU A 4 12.36 1.81 -13.03
C LEU A 4 11.79 2.40 -11.73
N CYS A 5 11.44 1.54 -10.77
CA CYS A 5 11.01 1.93 -9.44
C CYS A 5 12.11 1.63 -8.44
N ILE A 6 12.51 2.64 -7.66
CA ILE A 6 13.47 2.50 -6.56
C ILE A 6 12.66 2.58 -5.26
N LEU A 7 12.76 1.55 -4.43
CA LEU A 7 12.05 1.42 -3.16
C LEU A 7 13.05 1.15 -2.04
N TYR A 8 12.58 1.14 -0.80
CA TYR A 8 13.40 0.78 0.35
C TYR A 8 13.54 -0.74 0.48
N ASP A 9 14.59 -1.17 1.15
CA ASP A 9 14.81 -2.58 1.48
C ASP A 9 13.71 -3.12 2.39
N ASP A 10 13.51 -4.43 2.34
CA ASP A 10 12.60 -5.15 3.22
C ASP A 10 13.00 -5.01 4.70
N PRO A 11 12.04 -5.20 5.64
CA PRO A 11 12.35 -5.24 7.06
C PRO A 11 13.42 -6.29 7.39
N LYS A 12 14.21 -6.07 8.45
CA LYS A 12 15.33 -6.96 8.84
C LYS A 12 14.97 -8.44 8.99
N ASN A 13 13.71 -8.75 9.29
CA ASN A 13 13.21 -10.13 9.46
C ASN A 13 12.36 -10.60 8.27
N GLY A 14 12.45 -9.92 7.12
CA GLY A 14 11.62 -10.14 5.95
C GLY A 14 10.23 -9.52 6.04
N MET A 15 9.47 -9.62 4.96
CA MET A 15 8.10 -9.12 4.88
C MET A 15 7.14 -10.03 5.70
N PRO A 16 6.37 -9.48 6.66
CA PRO A 16 5.46 -10.29 7.47
C PRO A 16 4.25 -10.77 6.66
N SER A 17 3.82 -12.00 6.90
CA SER A 17 2.62 -12.59 6.30
C SER A 17 1.30 -12.11 6.93
N SER A 18 1.39 -11.49 8.11
CA SER A 18 0.26 -10.93 8.84
C SER A 18 0.65 -9.65 9.56
N TYR A 19 -0.30 -8.72 9.64
CA TYR A 19 -0.14 -7.45 10.32
C TYR A 19 -1.04 -7.40 11.56
N PRO A 20 -0.64 -6.69 12.63
CA PRO A 20 -1.39 -6.65 13.89
C PRO A 20 -2.82 -6.10 13.74
N VAL A 21 -2.98 -5.10 12.88
CA VAL A 21 -4.28 -4.54 12.49
C VAL A 21 -4.75 -5.27 11.24
N LYS A 22 -5.97 -5.80 11.24
CA LYS A 22 -6.53 -6.54 10.10
C LYS A 22 -7.20 -5.64 9.08
N GLU A 23 -7.83 -4.57 9.54
CA GLU A 23 -8.61 -3.65 8.71
C GLU A 23 -8.29 -2.20 9.08
N LEU A 24 -8.01 -1.38 8.08
CA LEU A 24 -7.91 0.07 8.22
C LEU A 24 -9.28 0.71 8.03
N PRO A 25 -9.56 1.85 8.69
CA PRO A 25 -10.81 2.57 8.51
C PRO A 25 -10.98 3.07 7.07
N LYS A 26 -12.19 2.93 6.52
CA LYS A 26 -12.53 3.40 5.17
C LYS A 26 -12.61 4.93 5.15
N LEU A 27 -11.61 5.58 4.57
CA LEU A 27 -11.67 7.00 4.22
C LEU A 27 -12.48 7.16 2.92
N LYS A 28 -13.40 8.14 2.89
CA LYS A 28 -14.17 8.49 1.67
C LYS A 28 -13.71 9.80 1.04
N LYS A 29 -13.17 10.70 1.85
CA LYS A 29 -12.70 12.03 1.45
C LYS A 29 -11.50 12.40 2.30
N ASN A 30 -10.58 13.12 1.70
CA ASN A 30 -9.55 13.81 2.45
C ASN A 30 -10.17 14.97 3.25
N PRO A 31 -9.55 15.43 4.35
CA PRO A 31 -10.08 16.53 5.18
C PRO A 31 -10.28 17.85 4.42
N ASP A 32 -9.59 18.02 3.29
CA ASP A 32 -9.69 19.16 2.37
C ASP A 32 -10.86 19.04 1.36
N GLY A 33 -11.64 17.96 1.42
CA GLY A 33 -12.78 17.70 0.54
C GLY A 33 -12.42 17.05 -0.80
N MET A 34 -11.14 16.78 -1.07
CA MET A 34 -10.74 16.05 -2.28
C MET A 34 -11.17 14.57 -2.22
N ALA A 35 -11.64 14.06 -3.34
CA ALA A 35 -11.96 12.64 -3.51
C ALA A 35 -10.67 11.82 -3.55
N LEU A 36 -10.72 10.59 -3.03
CA LEU A 36 -9.57 9.70 -3.08
C LEU A 36 -9.21 9.34 -4.54
N PRO A 37 -7.91 9.20 -4.86
CA PRO A 37 -7.49 8.74 -6.17
C PRO A 37 -8.09 7.34 -6.39
N SER A 38 -8.97 7.24 -7.39
CA SER A 38 -9.66 6.00 -7.73
C SER A 38 -9.02 5.43 -9.01
N PRO A 39 -8.08 4.47 -8.91
CA PRO A 39 -7.55 3.80 -10.10
C PRO A 39 -8.68 3.06 -10.83
N LYS A 40 -8.54 2.88 -12.15
CA LYS A 40 -9.54 2.20 -13.00
C LYS A 40 -9.79 0.75 -12.61
N GLU A 41 -8.80 0.09 -12.01
CA GLU A 41 -8.92 -1.22 -11.41
C GLU A 41 -8.54 -1.10 -9.93
N GLU A 42 -9.36 -1.69 -9.05
CA GLU A 42 -9.03 -1.82 -7.63
C GLU A 42 -7.90 -2.83 -7.50
N ILE A 43 -6.66 -2.34 -7.49
CA ILE A 43 -5.51 -3.14 -7.10
C ILE A 43 -5.70 -3.42 -5.61
N LEU A 44 -6.33 -4.56 -5.31
CA LEU A 44 -6.58 -5.07 -3.96
C LEU A 44 -5.24 -5.49 -3.33
N ASN A 45 -4.41 -4.50 -3.02
CA ASN A 45 -3.30 -4.69 -2.12
C ASN A 45 -3.93 -4.84 -0.73
N ARG A 46 -3.92 -6.07 -0.22
CA ARG A 46 -4.34 -6.42 1.15
C ARG A 46 -3.95 -5.28 2.08
N VAL A 47 -4.95 -4.74 2.76
CA VAL A 47 -5.04 -3.41 3.39
C VAL A 47 -3.92 -3.10 4.42
N ASN A 48 -2.98 -4.01 4.67
CA ASN A 48 -1.85 -3.79 5.58
C ASN A 48 -0.48 -4.05 4.98
N CYS A 49 -0.35 -4.32 3.68
CA CYS A 49 0.95 -4.52 3.05
C CYS A 49 1.77 -3.21 3.11
N LEU A 50 3.01 -3.24 3.60
CA LEU A 50 3.99 -2.17 3.40
C LEU A 50 4.20 -1.95 1.90
N VAL A 51 3.47 -1.01 1.30
CA VAL A 51 3.49 -0.70 -0.15
C VAL A 51 4.84 -0.14 -0.62
N VAL A 52 5.76 0.11 0.31
CA VAL A 52 6.98 0.89 0.11
C VAL A 52 8.24 0.01 0.04
N CYS A 53 8.12 -1.31 0.23
CA CYS A 53 9.25 -2.22 0.29
C CYS A 53 9.38 -3.07 -0.98
N LEU A 54 10.63 -3.31 -1.40
CA LEU A 54 11.01 -4.22 -2.48
C LEU A 54 10.85 -5.68 -1.99
N VAL A 55 9.71 -6.30 -2.29
CA VAL A 55 9.59 -7.77 -2.20
C VAL A 55 10.39 -8.36 -3.38
N ASN A 56 11.62 -8.81 -3.12
CA ASN A 56 12.44 -9.56 -4.09
C ASN A 56 12.20 -11.07 -3.99
#